data_AF-A0A540NN81-F1
#
_entry.id   AF-A0A540NN81-F1
#
_cell.length_a   1.000
_cell.length_b   1.000
_cell.length_c   1.000
_cell.angle_alpha   90.00
_cell.angle_beta   90.00
_cell.angle_gamma   90.00
#
_symmetry.space_group_name_H-M   'P 1'
#
loop_
_entity.id
_entity.type
_entity.pdbx_description
1 polymer ?
#
loop_
_entity_poly.entity_id
_entity_poly.type
_entity_poly.pdbx_seq_one_letter_code
_entity_poly.pdbx_strand_id
1 'polypeptide(L)' 'MWKLKVAEGGNDPYIYSTNNFVGRQIFEFDPEAGTTEERAEVEQAHLHFYNNS' A
#
# COMPACT_ATOMS: atom_id res chain seq x y z
N MET A 1 7.19 -1.01 -2.30
CA MET A 1 6.64 -2.38 -2.16
C MET A 1 5.44 -2.37 -1.26
N TRP A 2 4.51 -3.30 -1.47
CA TRP A 2 3.32 -3.43 -0.62
C TRP A 2 3.68 -4.13 0.69
N LYS A 3 3.40 -3.47 1.81
CA LYS A 3 3.58 -4.04 3.14
C LYS A 3 2.22 -4.47 3.68
N LEU A 4 2.12 -5.74 4.04
CA LEU A 4 0.95 -6.26 4.74
C LEU A 4 0.93 -5.71 6.17
N LYS A 5 -0.14 -5.02 6.52
CA LYS A 5 -0.39 -4.49 7.86
C LYS A 5 -1.73 -5.03 8.33
N VAL A 6 -1.69 -5.79 9.41
CA VAL A 6 -2.89 -6.30 10.07
C VAL A 6 -3.37 -5.20 11.02
N ALA A 7 -4.64 -4.81 10.93
CA ALA A 7 -5.19 -3.78 11.80
C ALA A 7 -5.34 -4.31 13.23
N GLU A 8 -4.72 -3.63 14.19
CA GLU A 8 -4.79 -3.97 15.63
C GLU A 8 -5.97 -3.31 16.37
N GLY A 9 -6.86 -2.64 15.65
CA GLY A 9 -7.91 -1.82 16.26
C GLY A 9 -7.90 -0.42 15.69
N GLY A 10 -8.98 -0.03 15.02
CA GLY A 10 -9.08 1.30 14.41
C GLY A 10 -9.50 2.34 15.44
N ASN A 11 -8.65 3.34 15.67
CA ASN A 11 -8.97 4.57 16.40
C ASN A 11 -9.11 5.76 15.42
N ASP A 12 -9.72 5.51 14.26
CA ASP A 12 -9.98 6.57 13.30
C ASP A 12 -11.40 7.12 13.51
N PRO A 13 -11.56 8.43 13.83
CA PRO A 13 -12.85 9.01 14.16
C PRO A 13 -13.83 9.04 12.97
N TYR A 14 -13.36 8.80 11.75
CA TYR A 14 -14.18 8.81 10.54
C TYR A 14 -14.55 7.41 10.03
N ILE A 15 -14.15 6.35 10.73
CA ILE A 15 -14.40 4.97 10.31
C ILE A 15 -15.06 4.20 11.44
N TYR A 16 -16.24 3.63 11.18
CA TYR A 16 -16.98 2.83 12.17
C TYR A 16 -16.89 1.34 11.85
N SER A 17 -16.63 0.52 12.87
CA SER A 17 -16.67 -0.95 12.76
C SER A 17 -17.29 -1.55 14.02
N THR A 18 -18.20 -2.50 13.83
CA THR A 18 -18.82 -3.27 14.93
C THR A 18 -17.86 -4.25 15.61
N ASN A 19 -16.74 -4.59 14.97
CA ASN A 19 -15.71 -5.48 15.52
C ASN A 19 -14.36 -4.78 15.66
N ASN A 20 -14.35 -3.45 15.82
CA ASN A 20 -13.13 -2.68 16.01
C ASN A 20 -12.04 -2.93 14.93
N PHE A 21 -12.42 -3.28 13.69
CA PHE A 21 -11.50 -3.64 12.59
C PHE A 21 -10.59 -4.86 12.84
N VAL A 22 -10.89 -5.68 13.84
CA VAL A 22 -10.14 -6.91 14.11
C VAL A 22 -10.23 -7.85 12.91
N GLY A 23 -9.10 -8.39 12.48
CA GLY A 23 -8.99 -9.29 11.33
C GLY A 23 -8.87 -8.60 9.97
N ARG A 24 -8.85 -7.26 9.91
CA ARG A 24 -8.61 -6.54 8.64
C ARG A 24 -7.13 -6.62 8.26
N GLN A 25 -6.88 -7.03 7.02
CA GLN A 25 -5.57 -6.96 6.38
C GLN A 25 -5.58 -5.81 5.37
N ILE A 26 -4.67 -4.85 5.53
CA ILE A 26 -4.46 -3.77 4.58
C ILE A 26 -3.05 -3.87 3.98
N PHE A 27 -2.93 -3.55 2.70
CA PHE A 27 -1.64 -3.37 2.06
C PHE A 27 -1.34 -1.87 2.01
N GLU A 28 -0.31 -1.45 2.73
CA GLU A 28 0.19 -0.09 2.69
C GLU A 28 1.34 -0.04 1.68
N PHE A 29 1.27 0.87 0.72
CA PHE A 29 2.37 1.05 -0.22
C PHE A 29 3.50 1.79 0.50
N ASP A 30 4.59 1.08 0.74
CA ASP A 30 5.79 1.63 1.34
C ASP A 30 6.80 1.91 0.21
N PRO A 31 7.09 3.18 -0.11
CA PRO A 31 8.00 3.54 -1.18
C PRO A 31 9.45 3.15 -0.87
N GLU A 32 9.83 2.97 0.39
CA GLU A 32 11.18 2.57 0.80
C GLU A 32 11.33 1.06 0.96
N ALA A 33 10.22 0.35 1.17
CA ALA A 33 10.22 -1.10 1.08
C ALA A 33 10.45 -1.54 -0.37
N GLY A 34 11.50 -2.32 -0.61
CA GLY A 34 11.83 -2.89 -1.92
C GLY A 34 13.29 -2.66 -2.31
N THR A 35 13.78 -3.48 -3.22
CA THR A 35 15.11 -3.30 -3.81
C THR A 35 15.11 -2.13 -4.80
N THR A 36 16.26 -1.53 -5.03
CA THR A 36 16.40 -0.44 -6.01
C THR A 36 15.97 -0.87 -7.42
N GLU A 37 16.18 -2.14 -7.78
CA GLU A 37 15.76 -2.72 -9.05
C GLU A 37 14.23 -2.79 -9.20
N GLU A 38 13.51 -3.28 -8.19
CA GLU A 38 12.04 -3.31 -8.24
C GLU A 38 11.44 -1.91 -8.33
N ARG A 39 12.05 -0.92 -7.66
CA ARG A 39 11.64 0.49 -7.77
C ARG A 39 11.89 1.02 -9.19
N ALA A 40 13.01 0.66 -9.81
CA ALA A 40 13.33 1.06 -11.17
C ALA A 40 12.36 0.44 -12.20
N GLU A 41 11.96 -0.82 -12.05
CA GLU A 41 10.96 -1.46 -12.92
C GLU A 41 9.59 -0.76 -12.83
N VAL A 42 9.14 -0.41 -11.62
CA VAL A 42 7.88 0.33 -11.44
C VAL A 42 7.95 1.72 -12.08
N GLU A 43 9.07 2.43 -11.94
CA GLU A 43 9.27 3.75 -12.56
C GLU A 43 9.29 3.64 -14.09
N GLN A 44 9.96 2.63 -14.65
CA GLN A 44 9.96 2.38 -16.10
C GLN A 44 8.56 2.05 -16.62
N ALA A 45 7.77 1.25 -15.90
CA ALA A 45 6.39 0.97 -16.26
C ALA A 45 5.51 2.23 -16.23
N HIS A 46 5.69 3.12 -15.24
CA HIS A 46 5.03 4.42 -15.19
C HIS A 46 5.41 5.30 -16.39
N LEU A 47 6.70 5.45 -16.68
CA LEU A 47 7.17 6.24 -17.82
C LEU A 47 6.64 5.67 -19.14
N HIS A 48 6.62 4.34 -19.30
CA HIS A 48 6.07 3.69 -20.48
C HIS A 48 4.57 3.98 -20.64
N PHE A 49 3.80 3.98 -19.55
CA PHE A 49 2.38 4.36 -19.59
C PHE A 49 2.20 5.82 -20.05
N TYR A 50 2.91 6.76 -19.42
CA TYR A 50 2.80 8.19 -19.75
C TYR A 50 3.27 8.52 -21.17
N ASN A 51 4.37 7.91 -21.63
CA ASN A 51 4.91 8.16 -22.96
C ASN A 51 4.09 7.52 -24.09
N ASN A 52 3.23 6.55 -23.76
CA ASN A 52 2.39 5.83 -24.71
C ASN A 52 0.90 6.21 -24.56
N SER A 53 0.60 7.33 -23.89
CA SER A 53 -0.74 7.89 -23.69
C SER A 53 -0.98 9.13 -24.55
#